data_AF-A0A954CJV6-F1
#
_entry.id   AF-A0A954CJV6-F1
#
_cell.length_a   1.000
_cell.length_b   1.000
_cell.length_c   1.000
_cell.angle_alpha   90.00
_cell.angle_beta   90.00
_cell.angle_gamma   90.00
#
_symmetry.space_group_name_H-M   'P 1'
#
loop_
_entity.id
_entity.type
_entity.pdbx_description
1 polymer ?
#
loop_
_entity_poly.entity_id
_entity_poly.type
_entity_poly.pdbx_seq_one_letter_code
_entity_poly.pdbx_strand_id
1 'polypeptide(L)'
;MAGISTSGPSFLNPVTDIKKETAEERLDITREQFFKIMIAELQSQDPLEPMKNQDFLGQLAQLETLNSQTKMTAGIESLTSTMRFSHLNDASAMLGNIVTGTVRQQMIDDQGTPILDIEGQPRYEDVPVEGIAQRVVSENGDVSLLLLVPVTNDAGEIATDAQGNMITREVMVGIDTVREITSPFIGSEPVEAGAPSGGTNP
;
A
#
# COMPACT_ATOMS: atom_id res chain seq x y z
N MET A 1 -4.66 65.28 4.47
CA MET A 1 -3.77 65.27 5.66
C MET A 1 -2.58 64.39 5.34
N ALA A 2 -1.38 64.98 5.29
CA ALA A 2 -0.12 64.26 5.22
C ALA A 2 0.22 63.70 6.62
N GLY A 3 0.79 62.50 6.69
CA GLY A 3 1.01 61.83 7.98
C GLY A 3 1.95 60.64 7.91
N ILE A 4 3.23 60.93 7.63
CA ILE A 4 4.45 60.29 8.16
C ILE A 4 4.65 58.78 7.95
N SER A 5 5.53 58.46 6.99
CA SER A 5 6.36 57.26 6.97
C SER A 5 7.29 57.25 8.18
N THR A 6 7.23 56.20 9.01
CA THR A 6 8.26 55.92 10.02
C THR A 6 9.02 54.68 9.63
N SER A 7 10.12 54.88 8.92
CA SER A 7 11.21 53.91 8.83
C SER A 7 11.97 53.92 10.16
N GLY A 8 12.05 52.78 10.83
CA GLY A 8 12.83 52.55 12.05
C GLY A 8 13.12 51.06 12.18
N PRO A 9 14.27 50.66 12.75
CA PRO A 9 15.18 49.77 12.04
C PRO A 9 15.04 48.30 12.45
N SER A 10 15.34 47.43 11.49
CA SER A 10 15.50 45.99 11.68
C SER A 10 16.68 45.71 12.61
N PHE A 11 16.41 45.22 13.82
CA PHE A 11 17.44 44.70 14.73
C PHE A 11 16.98 43.47 15.51
N LEU A 12 16.40 42.47 14.84
CA LEU A 12 16.35 41.13 15.41
C LEU A 12 16.51 40.12 14.29
N ASN A 13 17.76 39.95 13.87
CA ASN A 13 18.19 38.67 13.33
C ASN A 13 18.75 37.89 14.54
N PRO A 14 17.97 37.03 15.22
CA PRO A 14 18.59 36.06 16.10
C PRO A 14 19.32 35.07 15.20
N VAL A 15 20.65 35.10 15.28
CA VAL A 15 21.54 34.02 14.87
C VAL A 15 20.99 32.73 15.45
N THR A 16 20.27 31.95 14.65
CA THR A 16 20.04 30.51 14.86
C THR A 16 19.61 29.89 13.53
N ASP A 17 20.54 29.77 12.58
CA ASP A 17 20.66 28.51 11.84
C ASP A 17 21.07 27.43 12.85
N ILE A 18 20.19 27.11 13.80
CA ILE A 18 20.27 25.83 14.50
C ILE A 18 19.68 24.88 13.47
N LYS A 19 20.58 24.35 12.63
CA LYS A 19 20.33 23.14 11.85
C LYS A 19 19.70 22.16 12.83
N LYS A 20 18.42 21.85 12.65
CA LYS A 20 17.68 20.89 13.48
C LYS A 20 18.20 19.51 13.11
N GLU A 21 19.40 19.22 13.60
CA GLU A 21 20.12 17.99 13.41
C GLU A 21 19.22 16.87 13.95
N THR A 22 18.76 15.99 13.07
CA THR A 22 17.89 14.89 13.46
C THR A 22 18.64 13.99 14.44
N ALA A 23 17.91 13.24 15.27
CA ALA A 23 18.56 12.29 16.19
C ALA A 23 19.51 11.33 15.44
N GLU A 24 19.20 11.01 14.19
CA GLU A 24 20.04 10.24 13.27
C GLU A 24 21.35 10.96 12.90
N GLU A 25 21.27 12.24 12.52
CA GLU A 25 22.43 13.05 12.13
C GLU A 25 23.37 13.27 13.33
N ARG A 26 22.83 13.45 14.54
CA ARG A 26 23.62 13.55 15.79
C ARG A 26 24.34 12.26 16.14
N LEU A 27 23.71 11.10 15.90
CA LEU A 27 24.30 9.79 16.16
C LEU A 27 25.40 9.45 15.14
N ASP A 28 25.21 9.77 13.85
CA ASP A 28 26.22 9.56 12.82
C ASP A 28 27.47 10.45 13.07
N ILE A 29 27.28 11.71 13.48
CA ILE A 29 28.37 12.60 13.91
C ILE A 29 29.10 12.06 15.15
N THR A 30 28.37 11.47 16.11
CA THR A 30 28.95 10.90 17.33
C THR A 30 29.82 9.68 17.02
N ARG A 31 29.41 8.83 16.06
CA ARG A 31 30.20 7.67 15.59
C ARG A 31 31.50 8.12 14.89
N GLU A 32 31.42 9.12 14.02
CA GLU A 32 32.59 9.63 13.28
C GLU A 32 33.59 10.35 14.20
N GLN A 33 33.10 11.13 15.16
CA GLN A 33 33.95 11.72 16.21
C GLN A 33 34.61 10.65 17.07
N PHE A 34 33.90 9.56 17.39
CA PHE A 34 34.48 8.43 18.11
C PHE A 34 35.60 7.75 17.33
N PHE A 35 35.38 7.39 16.05
CA PHE A 35 36.45 6.77 15.24
C PHE A 35 37.68 7.67 15.12
N LYS A 36 37.47 8.98 15.06
CA LYS A 36 38.57 9.95 15.05
C LYS A 36 39.34 9.96 16.37
N ILE A 37 38.66 9.87 17.51
CA ILE A 37 39.29 9.75 18.83
C ILE A 37 40.02 8.41 18.95
N MET A 38 39.43 7.30 18.48
CA MET A 38 40.06 5.97 18.50
C MET A 38 41.36 5.93 17.68
N ILE A 39 41.38 6.56 16.50
CA ILE A 39 42.59 6.65 15.66
C ILE A 39 43.64 7.55 16.34
N ALA A 40 43.21 8.65 16.97
CA ALA A 40 44.11 9.54 17.71
C ALA A 40 44.72 8.85 18.95
N GLU A 41 43.95 8.02 19.66
CA GLU A 41 44.44 7.24 20.79
C GLU A 41 45.34 6.07 20.33
N LEU A 42 45.01 5.36 19.25
CA LEU A 42 45.93 4.36 18.66
C LEU A 42 47.30 4.94 18.27
N GLN A 43 47.34 6.24 17.92
CA GLN A 43 48.59 6.95 17.64
C GLN A 43 49.33 7.42 18.91
N SER A 44 48.70 7.37 20.09
CA SER A 44 49.20 8.02 21.30
C SER A 44 49.13 7.20 22.60
N GLN A 45 48.71 5.91 22.56
CA GLN A 45 48.55 5.08 23.77
C GLN A 45 49.82 4.32 24.16
N ASP A 46 50.35 4.68 25.34
CA ASP A 46 51.28 3.89 26.15
C ASP A 46 50.54 2.60 26.62
N PRO A 47 51.15 1.39 26.63
CA PRO A 47 50.43 0.10 26.63
C PRO A 47 49.68 -0.30 27.93
N LEU A 48 49.59 0.56 28.95
CA LEU A 48 49.31 0.12 30.32
C LEU A 48 47.87 0.33 30.85
N GLU A 49 46.94 0.98 30.14
CA GLU A 49 45.53 1.08 30.59
C GLU A 49 44.47 0.98 29.47
N PRO A 50 44.27 -0.20 28.85
CA PRO A 50 43.26 -0.39 27.80
C PRO A 50 41.81 -0.57 28.31
N MET A 51 41.56 -0.55 29.62
CA MET A 51 40.32 -1.12 30.20
C MET A 51 39.06 -0.23 30.08
N LYS A 52 39.17 1.11 30.10
CA LYS A 52 37.98 1.99 29.99
C LYS A 52 37.39 2.08 28.57
N ASN A 53 38.19 1.83 27.54
CA ASN A 53 37.75 1.95 26.16
C ASN A 53 36.90 0.75 25.70
N GLN A 54 37.07 -0.42 26.32
CA GLN A 54 36.33 -1.63 25.94
C GLN A 54 34.88 -1.61 26.42
N ASP A 55 34.61 -1.17 27.65
CA ASP A 55 33.25 -1.09 28.20
C ASP A 55 32.39 -0.05 27.47
N PHE A 56 32.97 1.10 27.12
CA PHE A 56 32.28 2.13 26.35
C PHE A 56 32.06 1.71 24.89
N LEU A 57 33.02 1.00 24.28
CA LEU A 57 32.86 0.40 22.96
C LEU A 57 31.71 -0.61 22.91
N GLY A 58 31.55 -1.42 23.97
CA GLY A 58 30.41 -2.32 24.11
C GLY A 58 29.07 -1.59 24.14
N GLN A 59 28.99 -0.46 24.86
CA GLN A 59 27.79 0.38 24.91
C GLN A 59 27.52 1.07 23.57
N LEU A 60 28.55 1.55 22.87
CA LEU A 60 28.41 2.14 21.54
C LEU A 60 27.99 1.10 20.50
N ALA A 61 28.56 -0.11 20.52
CA ALA A 61 28.17 -1.21 19.64
C ALA A 61 26.71 -1.63 19.87
N GLN A 62 26.25 -1.61 21.13
CA GLN A 62 24.84 -1.84 21.46
C GLN A 62 23.94 -0.73 20.92
N LEU A 63 24.34 0.53 21.05
CA LEU A 63 23.62 1.68 20.47
C LEU A 63 23.61 1.63 18.94
N GLU A 64 24.70 1.21 18.30
CA GLU A 64 24.79 1.04 16.85
C GLU A 64 23.83 -0.04 16.35
N THR A 65 23.76 -1.17 17.07
CA THR A 65 22.83 -2.26 16.75
C THR A 65 21.38 -1.79 16.86
N LEU A 66 21.05 -1.03 17.92
CA LEU A 66 19.72 -0.45 18.09
C LEU A 66 19.38 0.58 17.02
N ASN A 67 20.35 1.40 16.61
CA ASN A 67 20.18 2.37 15.53
C ASN A 67 19.95 1.67 14.19
N SER A 68 20.77 0.66 13.86
CA SER A 68 20.61 -0.17 12.67
C SER A 68 19.24 -0.86 12.64
N GLN A 69 18.79 -1.41 13.78
CA GLN A 69 17.45 -1.97 13.93
C GLN A 69 16.36 -0.93 13.69
N THR A 70 16.53 0.28 14.23
CA THR A 70 15.57 1.39 14.03
C THR A 70 15.50 1.81 12.56
N LYS A 71 16.65 1.97 11.88
CA LYS A 71 16.73 2.27 10.45
C LYS A 71 16.09 1.18 9.59
N MET A 72 16.27 -0.09 9.96
CA MET A 72 15.62 -1.22 9.29
C MET A 72 14.10 -1.17 9.45
N THR A 73 13.59 -0.96 10.67
CA THR A 73 12.15 -0.80 10.91
C THR A 73 11.57 0.36 10.09
N ALA A 74 12.23 1.52 10.08
CA ALA A 74 11.82 2.66 9.27
C ALA A 74 11.82 2.35 7.77
N GLY A 75 12.81 1.61 7.28
CA GLY A 75 12.86 1.13 5.90
C GLY A 75 11.69 0.19 5.55
N ILE A 76 11.34 -0.73 6.45
CA ILE A 76 10.20 -1.64 6.28
C ILE A 76 8.88 -0.88 6.28
N GLU A 77 8.70 0.09 7.18
CA GLU A 77 7.52 0.96 7.20
C GLU A 77 7.38 1.76 5.90
N SER A 78 8.49 2.32 5.40
CA SER A 78 8.52 3.04 4.12
C SER A 78 8.18 2.14 2.93
N LEU A 79 8.71 0.91 2.91
CA LEU A 79 8.40 -0.07 1.89
C LEU A 79 6.92 -0.46 1.92
N THR A 80 6.39 -0.73 3.12
CA THR A 80 4.98 -1.08 3.32
C THR A 80 4.07 0.08 2.89
N SER A 81 4.45 1.33 3.20
CA SER A 81 3.74 2.52 2.72
C SER A 81 3.73 2.63 1.19
N THR A 82 4.86 2.35 0.55
CA THR A 82 4.99 2.36 -0.91
C THR A 82 4.11 1.27 -1.55
N MET A 83 4.12 0.07 -0.99
CA MET A 83 3.24 -1.03 -1.43
C MET A 83 1.76 -0.67 -1.29
N ARG A 84 1.36 -0.09 -0.15
CA ARG A 84 -0.01 0.40 0.06
C ARG A 84 -0.41 1.44 -0.96
N PHE A 85 0.48 2.39 -1.26
CA PHE A 85 0.23 3.39 -2.29
C PHE A 85 0.06 2.77 -3.68
N SER A 86 0.86 1.74 -4.01
CA SER A 86 0.68 0.97 -5.26
C SER A 86 -0.70 0.33 -5.31
N HIS A 87 -1.09 -0.40 -4.25
CA HIS A 87 -2.40 -1.04 -4.17
C HIS A 87 -3.56 -0.03 -4.24
N LEU A 88 -3.42 1.15 -3.65
CA LEU A 88 -4.39 2.23 -3.76
C LEU A 88 -4.51 2.75 -5.20
N ASN A 89 -3.41 2.88 -5.93
CA ASN A 89 -3.44 3.29 -7.34
C ASN A 89 -4.09 2.22 -8.21
N ASP A 90 -3.76 0.95 -8.01
CA ASP A 90 -4.38 -0.17 -8.73
C ASP A 90 -5.89 -0.20 -8.47
N ALA A 91 -6.29 -0.08 -7.20
CA ALA A 91 -7.69 0.00 -6.81
C ALA A 91 -8.40 1.23 -7.42
N SER A 92 -7.71 2.37 -7.49
CA SER A 92 -8.24 3.59 -8.09
C SER A 92 -8.46 3.46 -9.60
N ALA A 93 -7.57 2.74 -10.30
CA ALA A 93 -7.71 2.46 -11.73
C ALA A 93 -8.91 1.56 -12.05
N MET A 94 -9.29 0.70 -11.10
CA MET A 94 -10.43 -0.21 -11.23
C MET A 94 -11.78 0.46 -10.96
N LEU A 95 -11.82 1.63 -10.32
CA LEU A 95 -13.06 2.32 -10.00
C LEU A 95 -13.89 2.61 -11.26
N GLY A 96 -15.17 2.26 -11.21
CA GLY A 96 -16.10 2.39 -12.33
C GLY A 96 -16.03 1.26 -13.35
N ASN A 97 -15.00 0.41 -13.31
CA ASN A 97 -14.88 -0.76 -14.19
C ASN A 97 -15.57 -1.98 -13.57
N ILE A 98 -15.92 -2.94 -14.43
CA ILE A 98 -16.37 -4.26 -14.01
C ILE A 98 -15.14 -5.09 -13.69
N VAL A 99 -15.11 -5.61 -12.47
CA VAL A 99 -14.03 -6.42 -11.95
C VAL A 99 -14.56 -7.71 -11.37
N THR A 100 -13.73 -8.74 -11.41
CA THR A 100 -13.98 -10.00 -10.68
C THR A 100 -13.09 -10.05 -9.46
N GLY A 101 -13.57 -10.67 -8.39
CA GLY A 101 -12.75 -10.98 -7.23
C GLY A 101 -13.41 -12.03 -6.35
N THR A 102 -12.85 -12.26 -5.17
CA THR A 102 -13.26 -13.39 -4.33
C THR A 102 -13.64 -12.91 -2.94
N VAL A 103 -14.76 -13.40 -2.42
CA VAL A 103 -15.17 -13.14 -1.04
C VAL A 103 -15.28 -14.41 -0.22
N ARG A 104 -14.93 -14.28 1.06
CA ARG A 104 -15.06 -15.35 2.03
C ARG A 104 -16.47 -15.35 2.57
N GLN A 105 -17.28 -16.28 2.11
CA GLN A 105 -18.64 -16.46 2.60
C GLN A 105 -18.68 -17.60 3.61
N GLN A 106 -19.34 -17.37 4.75
CA GLN A 106 -19.57 -18.42 5.73
C GLN A 106 -20.49 -19.49 5.11
N MET A 107 -20.11 -20.76 5.25
CA MET A 107 -20.95 -21.87 4.83
C MET A 107 -22.09 -22.06 5.83
N ILE A 108 -23.30 -22.22 5.30
CA ILE A 108 -24.53 -22.30 6.06
C ILE A 108 -25.31 -23.53 5.59
N ASP A 109 -26.00 -24.22 6.49
CA ASP A 109 -26.90 -25.32 6.16
C ASP A 109 -28.24 -24.83 5.56
N ASP A 110 -29.08 -25.77 5.12
CA ASP A 110 -30.42 -25.48 4.54
C ASP A 110 -31.37 -24.74 5.51
N GLN A 111 -31.01 -24.59 6.78
CA GLN A 111 -31.80 -23.95 7.83
C GLN A 111 -31.20 -22.61 8.30
N GLY A 112 -30.12 -22.13 7.67
CA GLY A 112 -29.51 -20.87 8.05
C GLY A 112 -28.45 -20.98 9.16
N THR A 113 -28.06 -22.18 9.57
CA THR A 113 -27.06 -22.41 10.63
C THR A 113 -25.65 -22.52 10.07
N PRO A 114 -24.64 -21.85 10.65
CA PRO A 114 -23.24 -22.04 10.29
C PRO A 114 -22.80 -23.50 10.30
N ILE A 115 -22.21 -23.96 9.20
CA ILE A 115 -21.54 -25.25 9.16
C ILE A 115 -20.23 -25.13 9.94
N LEU A 116 -20.11 -25.91 11.00
CA LEU A 116 -18.91 -25.93 11.83
C LEU A 116 -17.93 -27.02 11.36
N ASP A 117 -16.64 -26.77 11.52
CA ASP A 117 -15.60 -27.79 11.34
C ASP A 117 -15.49 -28.72 12.55
N ILE A 118 -14.51 -29.63 12.51
CA ILE A 118 -14.25 -30.59 13.60
C ILE A 118 -13.80 -29.92 14.91
N GLU A 119 -13.36 -28.67 14.87
CA GLU A 119 -12.93 -27.86 16.02
C GLU A 119 -14.04 -26.89 16.49
N GLY A 120 -15.22 -26.95 15.86
CA GLY A 120 -16.37 -26.10 16.19
C GLY A 120 -16.30 -24.68 15.61
N GLN A 121 -15.38 -24.41 14.68
CA GLN A 121 -15.27 -23.11 14.01
C GLN A 121 -16.16 -23.07 12.76
N PRO A 122 -16.77 -21.92 12.42
CA PRO A 122 -17.48 -21.77 11.16
C PRO A 122 -16.57 -22.03 9.97
N ARG A 123 -17.05 -22.83 9.01
CA ARG A 123 -16.36 -23.01 7.74
C ARG A 123 -16.70 -21.86 6.79
N TYR A 124 -15.72 -21.47 6.00
CA TYR A 124 -15.84 -20.44 4.98
C TYR A 124 -15.52 -21.03 3.61
N GLU A 125 -16.18 -20.53 2.58
CA GLU A 125 -15.92 -20.81 1.18
C GLU A 125 -15.57 -19.51 0.44
N ASP A 126 -14.64 -19.62 -0.49
CA ASP A 126 -14.21 -18.53 -1.34
C ASP A 126 -15.11 -18.49 -2.58
N VAL A 127 -16.00 -17.50 -2.62
CA VAL A 127 -17.01 -17.34 -3.66
C VAL A 127 -16.55 -16.26 -4.64
N PRO A 128 -16.37 -16.56 -5.94
CA PRO A 128 -16.07 -15.55 -6.93
C PRO A 128 -17.29 -14.64 -7.12
N VAL A 129 -17.03 -13.34 -7.19
CA VAL A 129 -18.03 -12.30 -7.44
C VAL A 129 -17.59 -11.43 -8.59
N GLU A 130 -18.55 -11.00 -9.40
CA GLU A 130 -18.37 -10.03 -10.46
C GLU A 130 -19.21 -8.81 -10.16
N GLY A 131 -18.62 -7.62 -10.24
CA GLY A 131 -19.34 -6.39 -9.92
C GLY A 131 -18.61 -5.14 -10.36
N ILE A 132 -19.29 -4.01 -10.22
CA ILE A 132 -18.74 -2.70 -10.54
C ILE A 132 -18.01 -2.17 -9.30
N ALA A 133 -16.74 -1.82 -9.44
CA ALA A 133 -15.99 -1.20 -8.34
C ALA A 133 -16.50 0.23 -8.09
N GLN A 134 -17.08 0.49 -6.92
CA GLN A 134 -17.61 1.81 -6.57
C GLN A 134 -16.64 2.67 -5.76
N ARG A 135 -15.91 2.04 -4.82
CA ARG A 135 -15.12 2.77 -3.84
C ARG A 135 -13.93 1.96 -3.36
N VAL A 136 -12.81 2.65 -3.16
CA VAL A 136 -11.65 2.10 -2.44
C VAL A 136 -11.84 2.33 -0.94
N VAL A 137 -11.65 1.28 -0.17
CA VAL A 137 -11.64 1.30 1.29
C VAL A 137 -10.26 0.84 1.74
N SER A 138 -9.62 1.61 2.61
CA SER A 138 -8.36 1.23 3.24
C SER A 138 -8.59 1.09 4.73
N GLU A 139 -8.45 -0.12 5.26
CA GLU A 139 -8.61 -0.40 6.70
C GLU A 139 -7.37 -1.12 7.21
N ASN A 140 -6.78 -0.62 8.31
CA ASN A 140 -5.56 -1.18 8.93
C ASN A 140 -4.35 -1.37 8.00
N GLY A 141 -4.36 -0.71 6.84
CA GLY A 141 -3.29 -0.80 5.84
C GLY A 141 -3.54 -1.83 4.74
N ASP A 142 -4.67 -2.53 4.77
CA ASP A 142 -5.15 -3.37 3.67
C ASP A 142 -6.10 -2.56 2.79
N VAL A 143 -5.93 -2.71 1.48
CA VAL A 143 -6.73 -2.00 0.48
C VAL A 143 -7.78 -2.95 -0.09
N SER A 144 -9.02 -2.54 0.00
CA SER A 144 -10.18 -3.29 -0.48
C SER A 144 -11.02 -2.43 -1.42
N LEU A 145 -11.71 -3.07 -2.35
CA LEU A 145 -12.70 -2.45 -3.21
C LEU A 145 -14.10 -2.81 -2.72
N LEU A 146 -14.99 -1.83 -2.68
CA LEU A 146 -16.42 -2.04 -2.55
C LEU A 146 -17.00 -2.26 -3.94
N LEU A 147 -17.46 -3.48 -4.20
CA LEU A 147 -18.10 -3.87 -5.44
C LEU A 147 -19.61 -3.82 -5.29
N LEU A 148 -20.28 -3.35 -6.34
CA LEU A 148 -21.70 -3.52 -6.53
C LEU A 148 -21.93 -4.78 -7.36
N VAL A 149 -22.37 -5.85 -6.71
CA VAL A 149 -22.56 -7.16 -7.33
C VAL A 149 -24.06 -7.37 -7.57
N PRO A 150 -24.51 -7.72 -8.79
CA PRO A 150 -25.90 -8.06 -9.03
C PRO A 150 -26.27 -9.32 -8.24
N VAL A 151 -27.41 -9.29 -7.54
CA VAL A 151 -27.94 -10.47 -6.87
C VAL A 151 -28.55 -11.37 -7.92
N THR A 152 -28.25 -12.65 -7.90
CA THR A 152 -28.90 -13.65 -8.76
C THR A 152 -29.96 -14.43 -8.00
N ASN A 153 -31.04 -14.83 -8.68
CA ASN A 153 -32.02 -15.77 -8.14
C ASN A 153 -31.48 -17.22 -8.18
N ASP A 154 -32.26 -18.18 -7.66
CA ASP A 154 -31.88 -19.62 -7.64
C ASP A 154 -31.71 -20.22 -9.06
N ALA A 155 -32.21 -19.53 -10.10
CA ALA A 155 -32.02 -19.89 -11.50
C ALA A 155 -30.77 -19.25 -12.14
N GLY A 156 -30.01 -18.44 -11.38
CA GLY A 156 -28.81 -17.75 -11.84
C GLY A 156 -29.08 -16.46 -12.64
N GLU A 157 -30.32 -16.00 -12.71
CA GLU A 157 -30.70 -14.77 -13.41
C GLU A 157 -30.58 -13.56 -12.47
N ILE A 158 -30.26 -12.39 -13.01
CA ILE A 158 -30.17 -11.15 -12.24
C ILE A 158 -31.53 -10.82 -11.63
N ALA A 159 -31.57 -10.74 -10.30
CA ALA A 159 -32.74 -10.40 -9.53
C ALA A 159 -33.12 -8.94 -9.78
N THR A 160 -34.42 -8.71 -9.92
CA THR A 160 -34.99 -7.40 -10.24
C THR A 160 -36.07 -7.07 -9.22
N ASP A 161 -36.15 -5.80 -8.79
CA ASP A 161 -37.19 -5.33 -7.87
C ASP A 161 -38.58 -5.27 -8.56
N ALA A 162 -39.62 -4.94 -7.80
CA ALA A 162 -40.99 -4.81 -8.32
C ALA A 162 -41.17 -3.70 -9.38
N GLN A 163 -40.15 -2.84 -9.57
CA GLN A 163 -40.14 -1.70 -10.47
C GLN A 163 -39.29 -1.95 -11.73
N GLY A 164 -38.63 -3.10 -11.82
CA GLY A 164 -37.79 -3.44 -12.97
C GLY A 164 -36.31 -3.05 -12.83
N ASN A 165 -35.84 -2.61 -11.65
CA ASN A 165 -34.43 -2.28 -11.43
C ASN A 165 -33.64 -3.48 -10.90
N MET A 166 -32.38 -3.59 -11.30
CA MET A 166 -31.47 -4.63 -10.81
C MET A 166 -31.26 -4.51 -9.30
N ILE A 167 -31.44 -5.62 -8.59
CA ILE A 167 -31.08 -5.73 -7.18
C ILE A 167 -29.59 -6.01 -7.11
N THR A 168 -28.89 -5.18 -6.35
CA THR A 168 -27.44 -5.29 -6.17
C THR A 168 -27.09 -5.33 -4.69
N ARG A 169 -25.99 -6.01 -4.36
CA ARG A 169 -25.42 -6.08 -3.02
C ARG A 169 -24.02 -5.46 -3.02
N GLU A 170 -23.73 -4.68 -2.00
CA GLU A 170 -22.38 -4.21 -1.74
C GLU A 170 -21.53 -5.32 -1.13
N VAL A 171 -20.37 -5.57 -1.74
CA VAL A 171 -19.46 -6.64 -1.34
C VAL A 171 -18.05 -6.07 -1.29
N MET A 172 -17.37 -6.22 -0.15
CA MET A 172 -15.98 -5.80 0.00
C MET A 172 -15.04 -6.92 -0.45
N VAL A 173 -14.11 -6.58 -1.33
CA VAL A 173 -13.16 -7.52 -1.94
C VAL A 173 -11.75 -6.97 -1.80
N GLY A 174 -10.80 -7.77 -1.31
CA GLY A 174 -9.40 -7.38 -1.20
C GLY A 174 -8.77 -7.19 -2.58
N ILE A 175 -8.00 -6.13 -2.78
CA ILE A 175 -7.39 -5.78 -4.07
C ILE A 175 -6.46 -6.88 -4.62
N ASP A 176 -5.90 -7.69 -3.73
CA ASP A 176 -5.06 -8.85 -4.04
C ASP A 176 -5.81 -9.98 -4.76
N THR A 177 -7.13 -10.05 -4.56
CA THR A 177 -8.00 -11.05 -5.22
C THR A 177 -8.65 -10.53 -6.51
N VAL A 178 -8.58 -9.23 -6.77
CA VAL A 178 -9.31 -8.59 -7.86
C VAL A 178 -8.56 -8.70 -9.19
N ARG A 179 -9.30 -9.02 -10.26
CA ARG A 179 -8.80 -9.01 -11.64
C ARG A 179 -9.74 -8.17 -12.51
N GLU A 180 -9.17 -7.28 -13.32
CA GLU A 180 -9.92 -6.54 -14.32
C GLU A 180 -10.38 -7.49 -15.43
N ILE A 181 -11.64 -7.38 -15.83
CA ILE A 181 -12.13 -8.02 -17.05
C ILE A 181 -11.62 -7.17 -18.22
N THR A 182 -10.34 -7.31 -18.57
CA THR A 182 -9.90 -6.92 -19.91
C THR A 182 -10.67 -7.82 -20.88
N SER A 183 -11.76 -7.30 -21.43
CA SER A 183 -12.41 -7.93 -22.57
C SER A 183 -11.33 -8.14 -23.64
N PRO A 184 -11.12 -9.36 -24.17
CA PRO A 184 -10.16 -9.53 -25.24
C PRO A 184 -10.59 -8.63 -26.39
N PHE A 185 -9.66 -7.76 -26.81
CA PHE A 185 -9.76 -6.93 -27.99
C PHE A 185 -10.30 -7.81 -29.13
N ILE A 186 -11.57 -7.65 -29.49
CA ILE A 186 -12.11 -8.19 -30.74
C ILE A 186 -11.34 -7.43 -31.81
N GLY A 187 -10.26 -8.05 -32.28
CA GLY A 187 -9.58 -7.63 -33.47
C GLY A 187 -10.67 -7.45 -34.53
N SER A 188 -10.72 -6.25 -35.09
CA SER A 188 -11.47 -5.98 -36.30
C SER A 188 -10.94 -6.95 -37.36
N GLU A 189 -11.60 -8.08 -37.53
CA GLU A 189 -11.46 -8.85 -38.75
C GLU A 189 -11.79 -7.88 -39.90
N PRO A 190 -10.87 -7.65 -40.84
CA PRO A 190 -11.21 -6.85 -41.99
C PRO A 190 -12.26 -7.65 -42.75
N VAL A 191 -13.45 -7.06 -42.91
CA VAL A 191 -14.48 -7.56 -43.82
C VAL A 191 -13.79 -7.80 -45.16
N GLU A 192 -13.62 -9.07 -45.50
CA GLU A 192 -13.07 -9.50 -46.78
C GLU A 192 -14.05 -9.00 -47.85
N ALA A 193 -13.69 -7.86 -48.44
CA ALA A 193 -14.39 -7.29 -49.57
C ALA A 193 -14.25 -8.28 -50.72
N GLY A 194 -15.29 -9.10 -50.93
CA GLY A 194 -15.43 -9.95 -52.10
C GLY A 194 -15.33 -9.10 -53.37
N ALA A 195 -14.16 -9.14 -54.00
CA ALA A 195 -13.97 -8.57 -55.33
C ALA A 195 -14.74 -9.43 -56.36
N PRO A 196 -15.36 -8.81 -57.38
CA PRO A 196 -16.05 -9.55 -58.43
C PRO A 196 -15.03 -10.00 -59.47
N SER A 197 -14.79 -11.31 -59.63
CA SER A 197 -14.11 -11.84 -60.82
C SER A 197 -15.14 -12.35 -61.83
N GLY A 198 -15.28 -11.61 -62.92
CA GLY A 198 -15.99 -12.04 -64.12
C GLY A 198 -15.09 -12.84 -65.06
N GLY A 199 -15.71 -13.73 -65.84
CA GLY A 199 -15.17 -14.37 -67.05
C GLY A 199 -14.11 -15.44 -66.81
N THR A 200 -14.03 -16.55 -67.53
CA THR A 200 -14.54 -16.93 -68.85
C THR A 200 -14.57 -18.45 -68.99
N ASN A 201 -15.42 -18.89 -69.92
CA ASN A 201 -15.62 -20.21 -70.53
C ASN A 201 -14.36 -21.07 -70.79
N PRO A 202 -14.54 -22.38 -71.03
CA PRO A 202 -14.60 -22.85 -72.43
C PRO A 202 -15.87 -23.61 -72.81
#